data_AF-A0A812I6A4-F1
#
_entry.id   AF-A0A812I6A4-F1
#
_cell.length_a   1.000
_cell.length_b   1.000
_cell.length_c   1.000
_cell.angle_alpha   90.00
_cell.angle_beta   90.00
_cell.angle_gamma   90.00
#
_symmetry.space_group_name_H-M   'P 1'
#
loop_
_entity.id
_entity.type
_entity.pdbx_description
1 polymer ?
#
loop_
_entity_poly.entity_id
_entity_poly.type
_entity_poly.pdbx_seq_one_letter_code
_entity_poly.pdbx_strand_id
1 'polypeptide(L)'
;MASVGASMARSDIPLTVHAVALHQRISPDRWCVTFSDLKYLRREVRRAIATGEIKPPDDGTDNFLDADGHYGPSIYTVTEQHIKPVTDLAGKMSWALMRNPEGLDCDVFISHAWQEGIFEFLSKVMHSWPHSARQAWCCMLANPQHLDITGLLQSPQHSPFALALQASQTVLVVPNRHCSIYTRLWCCYEAYLAQEQGKVILIARASDWKEIWRAMEHMGLAALAGILLAWVLDFKGWTEHVNLGVICLVAATGVCSMGMAKNTVRAALNLTGGVLCWYLAFEWRTVRGLYTESPSAFLRAVPAVAQRVWIIVVAGMFLLLETDRIKSKATENEAAQLRRGYTGSIVDAACSRAEDEQRIREEIGDKIQVVDYAIEVLMSAGMSTPTLREIASKGVSIQQAATPALALPMLMFGPFLAITLFTLVLDAIYLDSFWTWRLVPLRTLTSLERILMILLIRQSPRDERCFDYLVIQKCAVVYLAVFTPSMFQCEMVGKLSYQKDSMWFVIPPVAYTTMFIFVLLGFRRTANLSCGLGLCLVQLFLARDPYVQLTAAGHCIRRKNTAAESPKSSDSESGTWSGA
;
A
#
# COMPACT_ATOMS: atom_id res chain seq x y z
N MET A 1 -13.84 -33.72 -5.13
CA MET A 1 -14.40 -34.49 -4.00
C MET A 1 -14.63 -35.95 -4.36
N ALA A 2 -15.23 -36.28 -5.52
CA ALA A 2 -15.46 -37.67 -5.93
C ALA A 2 -14.20 -38.56 -6.00
N SER A 3 -13.02 -38.02 -6.33
CA SER A 3 -11.78 -38.83 -6.42
C SER A 3 -11.17 -39.19 -5.05
N VAL A 4 -11.26 -38.32 -4.05
CA VAL A 4 -10.73 -38.58 -2.70
C VAL A 4 -11.63 -39.56 -1.95
N GLY A 5 -12.96 -39.42 -2.10
CA GLY A 5 -13.93 -40.35 -1.52
C GLY A 5 -13.78 -41.79 -2.02
N ALA A 6 -13.44 -41.98 -3.30
CA ALA A 6 -13.27 -43.31 -3.88
C ALA A 6 -12.04 -44.07 -3.36
N SER A 7 -10.96 -43.36 -2.98
CA SER A 7 -9.76 -43.98 -2.41
C SER A 7 -9.91 -44.34 -0.93
N MET A 8 -10.76 -43.63 -0.18
CA MET A 8 -10.92 -43.85 1.26
C MET A 8 -11.94 -44.95 1.61
N ALA A 9 -12.86 -45.29 0.70
CA ALA A 9 -13.91 -46.28 0.94
C ALA A 9 -13.43 -47.74 1.08
N ARG A 10 -12.11 -48.00 1.09
CA ARG A 10 -11.54 -49.35 1.17
C ARG A 10 -10.88 -49.71 2.51
N SER A 11 -10.80 -48.78 3.48
CA SER A 11 -10.22 -49.08 4.80
C SER A 11 -11.31 -49.19 5.87
N ASP A 12 -11.31 -50.28 6.64
CA ASP A 12 -12.22 -50.49 7.79
C ASP A 12 -11.94 -49.56 9.01
N ILE A 13 -11.04 -48.60 8.86
CA ILE A 13 -10.68 -47.64 9.92
C ILE A 13 -11.74 -46.53 9.96
N PRO A 14 -12.32 -46.21 11.13
CA PRO A 14 -13.26 -45.10 11.25
C PRO A 14 -12.62 -43.80 10.73
N LEU A 15 -13.35 -43.05 9.89
CA LEU A 15 -12.84 -41.83 9.25
C LEU A 15 -12.26 -40.81 10.24
N THR A 16 -12.81 -40.75 11.46
CA THR A 16 -12.28 -39.88 12.54
C THR A 16 -10.88 -40.30 13.01
N VAL A 17 -10.59 -41.60 13.08
CA VAL A 17 -9.24 -42.10 13.43
C VAL A 17 -8.25 -41.68 12.34
N HIS A 18 -8.66 -41.74 11.07
CA HIS A 18 -7.84 -41.27 9.96
C HIS A 18 -7.56 -39.76 10.06
N ALA A 19 -8.56 -38.93 10.38
CA ALA A 19 -8.35 -37.49 10.53
C ALA A 19 -7.40 -37.15 11.68
N VAL A 20 -7.53 -37.80 12.83
CA VAL A 20 -6.61 -37.62 13.97
C VAL A 20 -5.19 -38.03 13.57
N ALA A 21 -5.03 -39.21 12.96
CA ALA A 21 -3.74 -39.68 12.46
C ALA A 21 -3.14 -38.71 11.43
N LEU A 22 -3.97 -38.10 10.59
CA LEU A 22 -3.52 -37.13 9.59
C LEU A 22 -2.98 -35.85 10.24
N HIS A 23 -3.66 -35.31 11.27
CA HIS A 23 -3.18 -34.12 12.00
C HIS A 23 -1.95 -34.42 12.87
N GLN A 24 -1.78 -35.67 13.32
CA GLN A 24 -0.57 -36.09 14.02
C GLN A 24 0.61 -36.26 13.06
N ARG A 25 0.34 -36.72 11.84
CA ARG A 25 1.36 -36.98 10.81
C ARG A 25 1.84 -35.69 10.13
N ILE A 26 0.92 -34.78 9.82
CA ILE A 26 1.23 -33.53 9.11
C ILE A 26 1.38 -32.41 10.13
N SER A 27 2.56 -31.79 10.16
CA SER A 27 2.85 -30.69 11.09
C SER A 27 1.86 -29.51 10.92
N PRO A 28 1.45 -28.82 12.00
CA PRO A 28 0.45 -27.76 11.95
C PRO A 28 0.77 -26.57 11.04
N ASP A 29 2.05 -26.25 10.87
CA ASP A 29 2.52 -25.25 9.93
C ASP A 29 2.27 -25.62 8.46
N ARG A 30 1.93 -26.89 8.19
CA ARG A 30 1.59 -27.38 6.86
C ARG A 30 0.09 -27.48 6.60
N TRP A 31 -0.77 -27.03 7.51
CA TRP A 31 -2.23 -27.02 7.34
C TRP A 31 -2.70 -25.79 6.55
N CYS A 32 -2.10 -25.57 5.38
CA CYS A 32 -2.34 -24.38 4.57
C CYS A 32 -3.38 -24.61 3.46
N VAL A 33 -3.89 -23.50 2.93
CA VAL A 33 -4.77 -23.43 1.78
C VAL A 33 -4.15 -22.62 0.66
N THR A 34 -4.55 -22.89 -0.59
CA THR A 34 -4.11 -22.12 -1.75
C THR A 34 -5.06 -20.97 -2.07
N PHE A 35 -4.61 -20.05 -2.93
CA PHE A 35 -5.48 -19.00 -3.49
C PHE A 35 -6.72 -19.58 -4.23
N SER A 36 -6.58 -20.74 -4.87
CA SER A 36 -7.71 -21.39 -5.57
C SER A 36 -8.70 -22.03 -4.60
N ASP A 37 -8.23 -22.52 -3.43
CA ASP A 37 -9.11 -23.00 -2.37
C ASP A 37 -9.97 -21.87 -1.79
N LEU A 38 -9.43 -20.67 -1.61
CA LEU A 38 -10.21 -19.50 -1.17
C LEU A 38 -11.26 -19.06 -2.21
N LYS A 39 -10.91 -19.11 -3.50
CA LYS A 39 -11.89 -18.90 -4.59
C LYS A 39 -12.99 -19.97 -4.59
N TYR A 40 -12.62 -21.21 -4.30
CA TYR A 40 -13.57 -22.31 -4.18
C TYR A 40 -14.51 -22.08 -3.00
N LEU A 41 -13.98 -21.80 -1.80
CA LEU A 41 -14.76 -21.48 -0.61
C LEU A 41 -15.75 -20.33 -0.86
N ARG A 42 -15.32 -19.25 -1.54
CA ARG A 42 -16.21 -18.15 -1.90
C ARG A 42 -17.43 -18.60 -2.71
N ARG A 43 -17.25 -19.55 -3.65
CA ARG A 43 -18.33 -20.08 -4.48
C ARG A 43 -19.24 -21.00 -3.68
N GLU A 44 -18.66 -21.86 -2.83
CA GLU A 44 -19.44 -22.77 -1.99
C GLU A 44 -20.31 -22.01 -1.00
N VAL A 45 -19.77 -21.01 -0.31
CA VAL A 45 -20.54 -20.17 0.63
C VAL A 45 -21.68 -19.43 -0.09
N ARG A 46 -21.44 -18.89 -1.29
CA ARG A 46 -22.52 -18.27 -2.09
C ARG A 46 -23.60 -19.26 -2.48
N ARG A 47 -23.21 -20.47 -2.87
CA ARG A 47 -24.16 -21.53 -3.20
C ARG A 47 -24.96 -21.92 -1.96
N ALA A 48 -24.29 -22.11 -0.82
CA ALA A 48 -24.92 -22.50 0.43
C ALA A 48 -25.92 -21.44 0.94
N ILE A 49 -25.63 -20.14 0.79
CA ILE A 49 -26.61 -19.08 1.05
C ILE A 49 -27.79 -19.19 0.09
N ALA A 50 -27.54 -19.32 -1.22
CA ALA A 50 -28.59 -19.40 -2.24
C ALA A 50 -29.50 -20.63 -2.08
N THR A 51 -29.00 -21.74 -1.53
CA THR A 51 -29.78 -22.95 -1.24
C THR A 51 -30.40 -22.93 0.17
N GLY A 52 -30.16 -21.88 0.97
CA GLY A 52 -30.61 -21.80 2.36
C GLY A 52 -29.92 -22.80 3.31
N GLU A 53 -28.75 -23.32 2.94
CA GLU A 53 -27.88 -24.10 3.84
C GLU A 53 -27.26 -23.18 4.90
N ILE A 54 -26.83 -21.97 4.50
CA ILE A 54 -26.40 -20.92 5.42
C ILE A 54 -27.54 -19.91 5.59
N LYS A 55 -27.96 -19.67 6.83
CA LYS A 55 -29.02 -18.71 7.22
C LYS A 55 -28.57 -17.84 8.39
N PRO A 56 -29.10 -16.60 8.52
CA PRO A 56 -28.93 -15.80 9.73
C PRO A 56 -29.32 -16.60 10.98
N PRO A 57 -28.48 -16.63 12.03
CA PRO A 57 -28.84 -17.27 13.29
C PRO A 57 -30.09 -16.64 13.92
N ASP A 58 -30.93 -17.47 14.56
CA ASP A 58 -32.19 -17.02 15.17
C ASP A 58 -31.99 -16.04 16.35
N ASP A 59 -30.81 -16.04 16.96
CA ASP A 59 -30.43 -15.15 18.07
C ASP A 59 -30.05 -13.73 17.62
N GLY A 60 -30.00 -13.48 16.31
CA GLY A 60 -29.65 -12.19 15.72
C GLY A 60 -28.18 -11.79 15.90
N THR A 61 -27.30 -12.72 16.30
CA THR A 61 -25.86 -12.46 16.44
C THR A 61 -25.19 -12.11 15.12
N ASP A 62 -25.77 -12.56 14.00
CA ASP A 62 -25.26 -12.32 12.65
C ASP A 62 -26.40 -12.07 11.64
N ASN A 63 -26.85 -10.81 11.59
CA ASN A 63 -27.91 -10.36 10.69
C ASN A 63 -27.36 -10.00 9.30
N PHE A 64 -26.83 -10.99 8.57
CA PHE A 64 -26.44 -10.78 7.18
C PHE A 64 -27.66 -10.85 6.25
N LEU A 65 -27.66 -10.05 5.18
CA LEU A 65 -28.70 -10.07 4.16
C LEU A 65 -28.26 -10.96 2.98
N ASP A 66 -29.17 -11.77 2.44
CA ASP A 66 -28.88 -12.66 1.29
C ASP A 66 -28.32 -11.91 0.07
N ALA A 67 -28.71 -10.64 -0.09
CA ALA A 67 -28.27 -9.78 -1.20
C ALA A 67 -26.87 -9.15 -0.99
N ASP A 68 -26.28 -9.27 0.20
CA ASP A 68 -25.02 -8.62 0.53
C ASP A 68 -23.81 -9.41 -0.02
N GLY A 69 -23.57 -9.26 -1.31
CA GLY A 69 -22.42 -9.86 -1.99
C GLY A 69 -21.06 -9.30 -1.57
N HIS A 70 -21.04 -8.26 -0.71
CA HIS A 70 -19.85 -7.55 -0.26
C HIS A 70 -19.36 -8.02 1.10
N TYR A 71 -20.25 -8.18 2.08
CA TYR A 71 -19.86 -8.55 3.45
C TYR A 71 -20.10 -10.04 3.73
N GLY A 72 -21.32 -10.54 3.49
CA GLY A 72 -21.70 -11.93 3.75
C GLY A 72 -21.83 -12.27 5.25
N PRO A 73 -22.15 -13.54 5.58
CA PRO A 73 -22.20 -14.04 6.95
C PRO A 73 -20.86 -13.92 7.67
N SER A 74 -20.90 -13.81 8.99
CA SER A 74 -19.73 -13.90 9.85
C SER A 74 -19.00 -15.25 9.69
N ILE A 75 -17.71 -15.27 10.00
CA ILE A 75 -16.92 -16.50 9.98
C ILE A 75 -17.45 -17.52 11.01
N TYR A 76 -18.01 -17.08 12.14
CA TYR A 76 -18.72 -17.97 13.06
C TYR A 76 -19.84 -18.75 12.35
N THR A 77 -20.75 -18.03 11.69
CA THR A 77 -21.87 -18.63 10.96
C THR A 77 -21.40 -19.57 9.85
N VAL A 78 -20.42 -19.15 9.04
CA VAL A 78 -19.87 -20.00 7.97
C VAL A 78 -19.19 -21.25 8.52
N THR A 79 -18.52 -21.12 9.66
CA THR A 79 -17.83 -22.26 10.27
C THR A 79 -18.83 -23.29 10.78
N GLU A 80 -19.84 -22.84 11.53
CA GLU A 80 -20.87 -23.72 12.09
C GLU A 80 -21.77 -24.35 11.02
N GLN A 81 -22.26 -23.55 10.07
CA GLN A 81 -23.30 -24.00 9.13
C GLN A 81 -22.74 -24.59 7.84
N HIS A 82 -21.44 -24.44 7.55
CA HIS A 82 -20.85 -24.95 6.31
C HIS A 82 -19.52 -25.68 6.49
N ILE A 83 -18.50 -25.05 7.06
CA ILE A 83 -17.17 -25.68 7.17
C ILE A 83 -17.25 -26.95 8.01
N LYS A 84 -17.93 -26.91 9.16
CA LYS A 84 -18.15 -28.08 10.01
C LYS A 84 -18.92 -29.18 9.24
N PRO A 85 -20.15 -28.98 8.74
CA PRO A 85 -20.86 -30.04 8.00
C PRO A 85 -20.03 -30.68 6.88
N VAL A 86 -19.32 -29.88 6.07
CA VAL A 86 -18.48 -30.38 4.98
C VAL A 86 -17.30 -31.21 5.50
N THR A 87 -16.63 -30.74 6.57
CA THR A 87 -15.47 -31.46 7.13
C THR A 87 -15.84 -32.69 7.94
N ASP A 88 -17.04 -32.73 8.53
CA ASP A 88 -17.57 -33.92 9.22
C ASP A 88 -17.74 -35.09 8.23
N LEU A 89 -18.36 -34.81 7.08
CA LEU A 89 -18.51 -35.77 5.98
C LEU A 89 -17.17 -36.24 5.40
N ALA A 90 -16.13 -35.42 5.54
CA ALA A 90 -14.75 -35.77 5.16
C ALA A 90 -13.97 -36.46 6.29
N GLY A 91 -14.62 -36.88 7.37
CA GLY A 91 -13.98 -37.61 8.47
C GLY A 91 -13.47 -36.73 9.62
N LYS A 92 -13.96 -35.50 9.76
CA LYS A 92 -13.58 -34.52 10.81
C LYS A 92 -12.17 -33.94 10.70
N MET A 93 -11.53 -34.04 9.53
CA MET A 93 -10.26 -33.35 9.28
C MET A 93 -10.47 -31.84 9.03
N SER A 94 -9.44 -31.01 9.21
CA SER A 94 -9.53 -29.60 8.85
C SER A 94 -9.80 -29.40 7.37
N TRP A 95 -10.37 -28.25 7.01
CA TRP A 95 -10.62 -27.92 5.61
C TRP A 95 -9.32 -27.93 4.79
N ALA A 96 -8.23 -27.42 5.37
CA ALA A 96 -6.92 -27.40 4.73
C ALA A 96 -6.44 -28.82 4.38
N LEU A 97 -6.47 -29.76 5.32
CA LEU A 97 -6.02 -31.14 5.09
C LEU A 97 -7.02 -31.97 4.26
N MET A 98 -8.31 -31.64 4.30
CA MET A 98 -9.31 -32.20 3.39
C MET A 98 -8.98 -31.86 1.92
N ARG A 99 -8.50 -30.63 1.68
CA ARG A 99 -8.13 -30.16 0.35
C ARG A 99 -6.73 -30.60 -0.04
N ASN A 100 -5.82 -30.66 0.92
CA ASN A 100 -4.39 -30.86 0.72
C ASN A 100 -3.84 -31.87 1.75
N PRO A 101 -4.08 -33.19 1.57
CA PRO A 101 -3.78 -34.21 2.57
C PRO A 101 -2.28 -34.40 2.86
N GLU A 102 -1.40 -33.97 1.94
CA GLU A 102 0.06 -34.02 2.12
C GLU A 102 0.63 -32.78 2.85
N GLY A 103 -0.24 -31.83 3.20
CA GLY A 103 0.14 -30.53 3.71
C GLY A 103 0.77 -29.61 2.65
N LEU A 104 0.85 -28.35 2.99
CA LEU A 104 1.28 -27.24 2.14
C LEU A 104 2.15 -26.30 2.97
N ASP A 105 3.31 -25.90 2.47
CA ASP A 105 4.21 -24.99 3.19
C ASP A 105 3.51 -23.65 3.50
N CYS A 106 3.84 -23.02 4.63
CA CYS A 106 3.25 -21.75 5.01
C CYS A 106 4.05 -20.56 4.43
N ASP A 107 3.53 -19.88 3.41
CA ASP A 107 4.14 -18.63 2.95
C ASP A 107 3.58 -17.42 3.72
N VAL A 108 2.28 -17.44 4.02
CA VAL A 108 1.52 -16.34 4.62
C VAL A 108 0.69 -16.83 5.81
N PHE A 109 0.83 -16.17 6.95
CA PHE A 109 -0.05 -16.37 8.10
C PHE A 109 -1.15 -15.30 8.11
N ILE A 110 -2.42 -15.69 8.12
CA ILE A 110 -3.55 -14.76 8.11
C ILE A 110 -4.08 -14.56 9.54
N SER A 111 -3.94 -13.33 10.05
CA SER A 111 -4.45 -12.89 11.36
C SER A 111 -5.77 -12.15 11.18
N HIS A 112 -6.85 -12.60 11.84
CA HIS A 112 -8.20 -12.13 11.56
C HIS A 112 -9.20 -12.32 12.73
N ALA A 113 -10.34 -11.63 12.67
CA ALA A 113 -11.42 -11.76 13.65
C ALA A 113 -12.56 -12.65 13.10
N TRP A 114 -13.16 -13.49 13.94
CA TRP A 114 -14.25 -14.36 13.51
C TRP A 114 -15.60 -13.64 13.32
N GLN A 115 -15.75 -12.45 13.91
CA GLN A 115 -16.92 -11.58 13.72
C GLN A 115 -16.96 -10.93 12.31
N GLU A 116 -15.91 -11.05 11.51
CA GLU A 116 -15.88 -10.42 10.19
C GLU A 116 -16.75 -11.18 9.17
N GLY A 117 -17.29 -10.43 8.19
CA GLY A 117 -18.02 -11.03 7.08
C GLY A 117 -17.09 -11.79 6.14
N ILE A 118 -17.46 -13.02 5.78
CA ILE A 118 -16.64 -13.93 4.97
C ILE A 118 -16.32 -13.37 3.57
N PHE A 119 -17.21 -12.60 2.94
CA PHE A 119 -16.95 -12.01 1.63
C PHE A 119 -16.02 -10.80 1.72
N GLU A 120 -16.11 -10.02 2.80
CA GLU A 120 -15.16 -8.96 3.11
C GLU A 120 -13.76 -9.58 3.29
N PHE A 121 -13.65 -10.57 4.18
CA PHE A 121 -12.41 -11.32 4.45
C PHE A 121 -11.78 -11.86 3.16
N LEU A 122 -12.55 -12.67 2.41
CA LEU A 122 -12.04 -13.31 1.20
C LEU A 122 -11.63 -12.27 0.14
N SER A 123 -12.38 -11.17 0.02
CA SER A 123 -12.04 -10.10 -0.91
C SER A 123 -10.72 -9.41 -0.52
N LYS A 124 -10.52 -9.11 0.77
CA LYS A 124 -9.31 -8.45 1.27
C LYS A 124 -8.08 -9.35 1.15
N VAL A 125 -8.20 -10.61 1.59
CA VAL A 125 -7.12 -11.61 1.51
C VAL A 125 -6.71 -11.85 0.08
N MET A 126 -7.67 -12.11 -0.83
CA MET A 126 -7.33 -12.37 -2.23
C MET A 126 -6.73 -11.16 -2.94
N HIS A 127 -7.20 -9.94 -2.64
CA HIS A 127 -6.63 -8.73 -3.25
C HIS A 127 -5.22 -8.45 -2.73
N SER A 128 -4.97 -8.74 -1.46
CA SER A 128 -3.71 -8.43 -0.78
C SER A 128 -2.72 -9.60 -0.78
N TRP A 129 -3.02 -10.66 -1.51
CA TRP A 129 -2.19 -11.86 -1.59
C TRP A 129 -0.77 -11.50 -2.08
N PRO A 130 0.29 -11.76 -1.29
CA PRO A 130 1.65 -11.47 -1.71
C PRO A 130 2.02 -12.20 -3.00
N HIS A 131 2.63 -11.51 -3.96
CA HIS A 131 2.89 -12.08 -5.30
C HIS A 131 3.81 -13.30 -5.28
N SER A 132 4.70 -13.41 -4.29
CA SER A 132 5.60 -14.56 -4.11
C SER A 132 4.97 -15.72 -3.35
N ALA A 133 3.83 -15.50 -2.68
CA ALA A 133 3.17 -16.50 -1.85
C ALA A 133 2.29 -17.43 -2.69
N ARG A 134 2.34 -18.73 -2.38
CA ARG A 134 1.49 -19.76 -3.01
C ARG A 134 0.39 -20.23 -2.07
N GLN A 135 0.69 -20.22 -0.77
CA GLN A 135 -0.09 -20.90 0.25
C GLN A 135 -0.26 -19.98 1.46
N ALA A 136 -1.37 -20.11 2.17
CA ALA A 136 -1.61 -19.36 3.39
C ALA A 136 -2.23 -20.24 4.48
N TRP A 137 -1.86 -19.95 5.72
CA TRP A 137 -2.47 -20.53 6.91
C TRP A 137 -3.57 -19.59 7.43
N CYS A 138 -4.74 -20.12 7.72
CA CYS A 138 -5.90 -19.36 8.23
C CYS A 138 -6.67 -20.22 9.23
N CYS A 139 -6.86 -19.74 10.46
CA CYS A 139 -7.28 -20.59 11.57
C CYS A 139 -8.64 -21.29 11.37
N MET A 140 -9.61 -20.64 10.71
CA MET A 140 -10.93 -21.24 10.43
C MET A 140 -10.85 -22.43 9.45
N LEU A 141 -9.80 -22.49 8.62
CA LEU A 141 -9.61 -23.53 7.61
C LEU A 141 -8.55 -24.56 8.02
N ALA A 142 -7.53 -24.11 8.74
CA ALA A 142 -6.38 -24.91 9.13
C ALA A 142 -6.66 -25.82 10.32
N ASN A 143 -7.37 -25.32 11.34
CA ASN A 143 -7.64 -26.08 12.54
C ASN A 143 -8.82 -27.05 12.32
N PRO A 144 -8.80 -28.25 12.93
CA PRO A 144 -9.90 -29.19 12.87
C PRO A 144 -11.07 -28.68 13.72
N GLN A 145 -12.10 -28.13 13.08
CA GLN A 145 -13.24 -27.48 13.75
C GLN A 145 -14.15 -28.43 14.55
N HIS A 146 -13.99 -29.74 14.35
CA HIS A 146 -14.76 -30.80 15.05
C HIS A 146 -14.00 -31.50 16.17
N LEU A 147 -12.68 -31.32 16.22
CA LEU A 147 -11.86 -31.96 17.23
C LEU A 147 -11.73 -31.01 18.42
N ASP A 148 -11.57 -31.60 19.61
CA ASP A 148 -11.21 -30.81 20.78
C ASP A 148 -9.77 -30.28 20.61
N ILE A 149 -9.66 -29.02 20.18
CA ILE A 149 -8.38 -28.35 20.01
C ILE A 149 -7.81 -27.84 21.34
N THR A 150 -8.48 -28.04 22.48
CA THR A 150 -7.99 -27.62 23.80
C THR A 150 -6.56 -28.11 24.04
N GLY A 151 -6.28 -29.38 23.70
CA GLY A 151 -4.95 -29.96 23.78
C GLY A 151 -3.91 -29.24 22.91
N LEU A 152 -4.31 -28.80 21.71
CA LEU A 152 -3.46 -28.06 20.78
C LEU A 152 -3.15 -26.63 21.24
N LEU A 153 -4.01 -26.07 22.11
CA LEU A 153 -3.87 -24.72 22.66
C LEU A 153 -3.18 -24.72 24.04
N GLN A 154 -2.77 -25.89 24.55
CA GLN A 154 -2.25 -25.97 25.92
C GLN A 154 -0.96 -25.17 26.15
N SER A 155 -0.15 -25.04 25.11
CA SER A 155 1.06 -24.23 25.09
C SER A 155 0.96 -23.26 23.92
N PRO A 156 0.77 -21.94 24.15
CA PRO A 156 0.63 -20.98 23.06
C PRO A 156 1.82 -21.04 22.08
N GLN A 157 3.05 -21.14 22.59
CA GLN A 157 4.26 -21.28 21.77
C GLN A 157 4.31 -22.53 20.87
N HIS A 158 3.70 -23.63 21.28
CA HIS A 158 3.63 -24.89 20.51
C HIS A 158 2.29 -25.09 19.81
N SER A 159 1.41 -24.09 19.88
CA SER A 159 0.11 -24.16 19.23
C SER A 159 0.26 -24.17 17.71
N PRO A 160 -0.76 -24.69 16.97
CA PRO A 160 -0.80 -24.59 15.52
C PRO A 160 -0.58 -23.17 14.98
N PHE A 161 -1.04 -22.16 15.72
CA PHE A 161 -0.89 -20.75 15.39
C PHE A 161 0.59 -20.34 15.40
N ALA A 162 1.29 -20.65 16.49
CA ALA A 162 2.69 -20.26 16.66
C ALA A 162 3.60 -20.98 15.65
N LEU A 163 3.38 -22.28 15.43
CA LEU A 163 4.16 -23.06 14.46
C LEU A 163 3.97 -22.54 13.03
N ALA A 164 2.72 -22.28 12.61
CA ALA A 164 2.44 -21.73 11.29
C ALA A 164 3.02 -20.32 11.12
N LEU A 165 2.90 -19.45 12.12
CA LEU A 165 3.47 -18.12 12.08
C LEU A 165 5.00 -18.16 11.99
N GLN A 166 5.64 -19.07 12.74
CA GLN A 166 7.09 -19.34 12.67
C GLN A 166 7.53 -19.73 11.26
N ALA A 167 6.81 -20.63 10.61
CA ALA A 167 7.08 -21.05 9.24
C ALA A 167 6.82 -19.95 8.20
N SER A 168 5.83 -19.07 8.44
CA SER A 168 5.43 -18.03 7.49
C SER A 168 6.50 -16.97 7.23
N GLN A 169 6.54 -16.42 6.02
CA GLN A 169 7.41 -15.28 5.70
C GLN A 169 6.76 -13.94 6.05
N THR A 170 5.42 -13.89 5.99
CA THR A 170 4.64 -12.66 6.11
C THR A 170 3.36 -12.93 6.89
N VAL A 171 2.99 -11.99 7.76
CA VAL A 171 1.70 -11.97 8.43
C VAL A 171 0.78 -11.00 7.69
N LEU A 172 -0.40 -11.47 7.30
CA LEU A 172 -1.45 -10.67 6.67
C LEU A 172 -2.58 -10.44 7.68
N VAL A 173 -2.65 -9.23 8.20
CA VAL A 173 -3.68 -8.77 9.14
C VAL A 173 -4.91 -8.34 8.35
N VAL A 174 -6.08 -8.90 8.66
CA VAL A 174 -7.34 -8.61 7.98
C VAL A 174 -8.19 -7.67 8.84
N PRO A 175 -8.20 -6.36 8.57
CA PRO A 175 -9.13 -5.44 9.20
C PRO A 175 -10.57 -5.76 8.77
N ASN A 176 -11.53 -5.44 9.63
CA ASN A 176 -12.96 -5.61 9.34
C ASN A 176 -13.78 -4.46 9.93
N ARG A 177 -15.02 -4.32 9.49
CA ARG A 177 -15.91 -3.25 9.97
C ARG A 177 -16.46 -3.45 11.39
N HIS A 178 -16.46 -4.67 11.94
CA HIS A 178 -17.16 -4.96 13.19
C HIS A 178 -16.32 -4.59 14.41
N CYS A 179 -15.07 -5.02 14.45
CA CYS A 179 -14.16 -4.75 15.56
C CYS A 179 -12.71 -4.77 15.09
N SER A 180 -11.83 -4.13 15.86
CA SER A 180 -10.39 -4.36 15.72
C SER A 180 -10.07 -5.81 16.05
N ILE A 181 -9.23 -6.45 15.25
CA ILE A 181 -8.73 -7.78 15.59
C ILE A 181 -7.93 -7.78 16.90
N TYR A 182 -7.37 -6.62 17.30
CA TYR A 182 -6.56 -6.47 18.51
C TYR A 182 -7.40 -6.28 19.78
N THR A 183 -8.73 -6.36 19.70
CA THR A 183 -9.55 -6.62 20.89
C THR A 183 -9.54 -8.10 21.28
N ARG A 184 -8.94 -8.98 20.45
CA ARG A 184 -8.82 -10.43 20.69
C ARG A 184 -7.40 -10.78 21.10
N LEU A 185 -7.24 -11.45 22.25
CA LEU A 185 -5.92 -11.74 22.81
C LEU A 185 -5.06 -12.62 21.90
N TRP A 186 -5.65 -13.62 21.24
CA TRP A 186 -4.95 -14.48 20.29
C TRP A 186 -4.34 -13.69 19.12
N CYS A 187 -5.04 -12.68 18.58
CA CYS A 187 -4.48 -11.82 17.53
C CYS A 187 -3.36 -10.90 18.05
N CYS A 188 -3.41 -10.50 19.33
CA CYS A 188 -2.33 -9.79 19.99
C CYS A 188 -1.10 -10.68 20.17
N TYR A 189 -1.31 -11.94 20.52
CA TYR A 189 -0.26 -12.95 20.62
C TYR A 189 0.39 -13.25 19.26
N GLU A 190 -0.39 -13.30 18.17
CA GLU A 190 0.14 -13.39 16.81
C GLU A 190 1.02 -12.17 16.47
N ALA A 191 0.62 -10.96 16.85
CA ALA A 191 1.45 -9.76 16.67
C ALA A 191 2.74 -9.81 17.50
N TYR A 192 2.67 -10.34 18.73
CA TYR A 192 3.84 -10.60 19.58
C TYR A 192 4.84 -11.54 18.90
N LEU A 193 4.39 -12.71 18.44
CA LEU A 193 5.28 -13.67 17.77
C LEU A 193 5.86 -13.10 16.47
N ALA A 194 5.05 -12.38 15.69
CA ALA A 194 5.50 -11.71 14.48
C ALA A 194 6.57 -10.66 14.78
N GLN A 195 6.43 -9.93 15.88
CA GLN A 195 7.39 -8.93 16.32
C GLN A 195 8.70 -9.58 16.77
N GLU A 196 8.65 -10.58 17.65
CA GLU A 196 9.84 -11.30 18.16
C GLU A 196 10.66 -11.93 17.03
N GLN A 197 9.98 -12.46 16.01
CA GLN A 197 10.64 -13.13 14.89
C GLN A 197 10.99 -12.18 13.74
N GLY A 198 10.79 -10.86 13.91
CA GLY A 198 11.10 -9.89 12.88
C GLY A 198 10.28 -10.03 11.60
N LYS A 199 9.07 -10.59 11.68
CA LYS A 199 8.20 -10.80 10.51
C LYS A 199 7.71 -9.47 9.95
N VAL A 200 7.40 -9.50 8.64
CA VAL A 200 6.69 -8.43 7.94
C VAL A 200 5.19 -8.61 8.17
N ILE A 201 4.55 -7.59 8.72
CA ILE A 201 3.10 -7.56 8.96
C ILE A 201 2.48 -6.59 7.95
N LEU A 202 1.53 -7.08 7.15
CA LEU A 202 0.83 -6.31 6.12
C LEU A 202 -0.64 -6.17 6.50
N ILE A 203 -1.24 -5.02 6.21
CA ILE A 203 -2.69 -4.83 6.31
C ILE A 203 -3.34 -5.25 4.98
N ALA A 204 -4.28 -6.19 5.05
CA ALA A 204 -5.12 -6.58 3.92
C ALA A 204 -6.12 -5.47 3.57
N ARG A 205 -6.38 -5.29 2.28
CA ARG A 205 -7.23 -4.22 1.73
C ARG A 205 -8.17 -4.79 0.69
N ALA A 206 -9.34 -4.20 0.56
CA ALA A 206 -10.25 -4.52 -0.54
C ALA A 206 -9.74 -3.91 -1.87
N SER A 207 -10.29 -4.36 -2.99
CA SER A 207 -9.99 -3.76 -4.29
C SER A 207 -10.69 -2.42 -4.44
N ASP A 208 -9.92 -1.36 -4.70
CA ASP A 208 -10.42 0.00 -4.94
C ASP A 208 -10.78 0.25 -6.43
N TRP A 209 -10.94 -0.80 -7.24
CA TRP A 209 -11.10 -0.65 -8.69
C TRP A 209 -12.34 0.16 -9.09
N LYS A 210 -13.45 0.04 -8.33
CA LYS A 210 -14.68 0.79 -8.61
C LYS A 210 -14.46 2.29 -8.36
N GLU A 211 -13.77 2.64 -7.28
CA GLU A 211 -13.41 4.01 -6.92
C GLU A 211 -12.46 4.62 -7.94
N ILE A 212 -11.46 3.84 -8.40
CA ILE A 212 -10.53 4.26 -9.45
C ILE A 212 -11.30 4.52 -10.75
N TRP A 213 -12.22 3.63 -11.14
CA TRP A 213 -13.02 3.83 -12.35
C TRP A 213 -13.89 5.10 -12.28
N ARG A 214 -14.57 5.34 -11.15
CA ARG A 214 -15.32 6.60 -10.94
C ARG A 214 -14.41 7.83 -11.05
N ALA A 215 -13.21 7.77 -10.48
CA ALA A 215 -12.24 8.85 -10.63
C ALA A 215 -11.80 9.04 -12.08
N MET A 216 -11.63 7.97 -12.86
CA MET A 216 -11.37 8.06 -14.30
C MET A 216 -12.52 8.72 -15.06
N GLU A 217 -13.78 8.43 -14.71
CA GLU A 217 -14.96 9.10 -15.28
C GLU A 217 -14.93 10.61 -14.99
N HIS A 218 -14.69 11.00 -13.73
CA HIS A 218 -14.57 12.42 -13.35
C HIS A 218 -13.41 13.13 -14.07
N MET A 219 -12.27 12.45 -14.25
CA MET A 219 -11.13 12.99 -14.99
C MET A 219 -11.40 13.09 -16.49
N GLY A 220 -12.23 12.20 -17.05
CA GLY A 220 -12.73 12.32 -18.41
C GLY A 220 -13.62 13.56 -18.60
N LEU A 221 -14.50 13.85 -17.63
CA LEU A 221 -15.30 15.08 -17.64
C LEU A 221 -14.42 16.33 -17.52
N ALA A 222 -13.39 16.29 -16.66
CA ALA A 222 -12.40 17.37 -16.55
C ALA A 222 -11.65 17.60 -17.88
N ALA A 223 -11.30 16.54 -18.60
CA ALA A 223 -10.67 16.63 -19.91
C ALA A 223 -11.57 17.34 -20.94
N LEU A 224 -12.85 16.94 -21.01
CA LEU A 224 -13.83 17.56 -21.89
C LEU A 224 -14.03 19.05 -21.56
N ALA A 225 -14.09 19.39 -20.27
CA ALA A 225 -14.18 20.78 -19.83
C ALA A 225 -12.94 21.60 -20.25
N GLY A 226 -11.74 21.03 -20.17
CA GLY A 226 -10.51 21.66 -20.65
C GLY A 226 -10.52 21.94 -22.15
N ILE A 227 -10.95 20.96 -22.96
CA ILE A 227 -11.10 21.10 -24.42
C ILE A 227 -12.15 22.14 -24.79
N LEU A 228 -13.29 22.15 -24.09
CA LEU A 228 -14.34 23.15 -24.33
C LEU A 228 -13.87 24.57 -23.99
N LEU A 229 -13.15 24.72 -22.87
CA LEU A 229 -12.57 26.00 -22.46
C LEU A 229 -11.57 26.52 -23.51
N ALA A 230 -10.71 25.63 -24.02
CA ALA A 230 -9.78 25.92 -25.10
C ALA A 230 -10.50 26.47 -26.33
N TRP A 231 -11.48 25.71 -26.84
CA TRP A 231 -12.28 26.09 -28.00
C TRP A 231 -13.00 27.44 -27.84
N VAL A 232 -13.58 27.72 -26.66
CA VAL A 232 -14.25 28.99 -26.38
C VAL A 232 -13.26 30.17 -26.37
N LEU A 233 -12.06 29.98 -25.83
CA LEU A 233 -11.04 31.03 -25.77
C LEU A 233 -10.40 31.29 -27.13
N ASP A 234 -10.22 30.27 -27.96
CA ASP A 234 -9.77 30.41 -29.34
C ASP A 234 -10.81 31.15 -30.20
N PHE A 235 -12.09 30.80 -30.06
CA PHE A 235 -13.18 31.51 -30.73
C PHE A 235 -13.21 33.02 -30.42
N LYS A 236 -12.75 33.41 -29.22
CA LYS A 236 -12.66 34.82 -28.79
C LYS A 236 -11.32 35.50 -29.14
N GLY A 237 -10.35 34.76 -29.68
CA GLY A 237 -9.02 35.28 -30.01
C GLY A 237 -8.16 35.63 -28.78
N TRP A 238 -8.39 35.00 -27.62
CA TRP A 238 -7.70 35.32 -26.36
C TRP A 238 -6.45 34.46 -26.08
N THR A 239 -5.97 33.69 -27.06
CA THR A 239 -5.04 32.56 -26.82
C THR A 239 -3.55 32.93 -26.79
N GLU A 240 -3.16 34.16 -27.14
CA GLU A 240 -1.73 34.46 -27.39
C GLU A 240 -0.84 34.56 -26.15
N HIS A 241 -1.38 34.83 -24.95
CA HIS A 241 -0.59 35.06 -23.73
C HIS A 241 -0.85 34.04 -22.59
N VAL A 242 -1.74 33.08 -22.79
CA VAL A 242 -2.29 32.27 -21.69
C VAL A 242 -1.43 31.03 -21.39
N ASN A 243 -0.68 30.51 -22.36
CA ASN A 243 -0.04 29.19 -22.27
C ASN A 243 1.01 29.07 -21.15
N LEU A 244 1.90 30.04 -21.01
CA LEU A 244 2.99 29.97 -20.04
C LEU A 244 2.48 30.09 -18.58
N GLY A 245 1.51 30.98 -18.34
CA GLY A 245 0.84 31.08 -17.04
C GLY A 245 0.12 29.77 -16.68
N VAL A 246 -0.53 29.13 -17.65
CA VAL A 246 -1.21 27.84 -17.43
C VAL A 246 -0.22 26.72 -17.13
N ILE A 247 0.97 26.66 -17.75
CA ILE A 247 2.02 25.69 -17.36
C ILE A 247 2.40 25.86 -15.88
N CYS A 248 2.58 27.10 -15.43
CA CYS A 248 2.90 27.37 -14.03
C CYS A 248 1.77 26.93 -13.10
N LEU A 249 0.51 27.15 -13.49
CA LEU A 249 -0.65 26.66 -12.75
C LEU A 249 -0.75 25.13 -12.74
N VAL A 250 -0.44 24.45 -13.85
CA VAL A 250 -0.36 22.98 -13.92
C VAL A 250 0.71 22.45 -12.97
N ALA A 251 1.91 23.03 -13.00
CA ALA A 251 2.98 22.64 -12.09
C ALA A 251 2.59 22.92 -10.62
N ALA A 252 2.03 24.09 -10.33
CA ALA A 252 1.58 24.46 -8.99
C ALA A 252 0.48 23.52 -8.47
N THR A 253 -0.53 23.22 -9.28
CA THR A 253 -1.61 22.28 -8.90
C THR A 253 -1.09 20.87 -8.66
N GLY A 254 -0.15 20.38 -9.48
CA GLY A 254 0.52 19.10 -9.26
C GLY A 254 1.33 19.07 -7.96
N VAL A 255 2.19 20.07 -7.74
CA VAL A 255 3.02 20.23 -6.53
C VAL A 255 2.13 20.33 -5.27
N CYS A 256 1.11 21.18 -5.31
CA CYS A 256 0.16 21.33 -4.22
C CYS A 256 -0.60 20.02 -3.96
N SER A 257 -1.09 19.33 -4.98
CA SER A 257 -1.84 18.07 -4.81
C SER A 257 -1.01 16.98 -4.10
N MET A 258 0.28 16.90 -4.41
CA MET A 258 1.20 15.96 -3.76
C MET A 258 1.52 16.30 -2.30
N GLY A 259 1.41 17.58 -1.91
CA GLY A 259 1.64 18.04 -0.54
C GLY A 259 0.39 18.16 0.32
N MET A 260 -0.81 18.02 -0.24
CA MET A 260 -2.05 18.14 0.53
C MET A 260 -2.38 16.86 1.28
N ALA A 261 -2.69 16.95 2.58
CA ALA A 261 -3.20 15.82 3.37
C ALA A 261 -4.71 15.59 3.16
N LYS A 262 -5.48 16.64 2.94
CA LYS A 262 -6.95 16.56 2.80
C LYS A 262 -7.34 15.97 1.45
N ASN A 263 -7.96 14.78 1.47
CA ASN A 263 -8.40 14.07 0.27
C ASN A 263 -9.32 14.90 -0.64
N THR A 264 -10.25 15.70 -0.09
CA THR A 264 -11.15 16.54 -0.91
C THR A 264 -10.40 17.61 -1.70
N VAL A 265 -9.43 18.29 -1.06
CA VAL A 265 -8.59 19.31 -1.69
C VAL A 265 -7.70 18.69 -2.77
N ARG A 266 -7.11 17.52 -2.50
CA ARG A 266 -6.33 16.76 -3.50
C ARG A 266 -7.15 16.44 -4.75
N ALA A 267 -8.37 15.93 -4.57
CA ALA A 267 -9.25 15.60 -5.68
C ALA A 267 -9.58 16.85 -6.53
N ALA A 268 -9.90 17.97 -5.87
CA ALA A 268 -10.15 19.24 -6.56
C ALA A 268 -8.92 19.74 -7.34
N LEU A 269 -7.73 19.68 -6.74
CA LEU A 269 -6.46 20.04 -7.40
C LEU A 269 -6.15 19.12 -8.59
N ASN A 270 -6.40 17.81 -8.45
CA ASN A 270 -6.20 16.84 -9.54
C ASN A 270 -7.13 17.12 -10.72
N LEU A 271 -8.42 17.35 -10.46
CA LEU A 271 -9.40 17.71 -11.48
C LEU A 271 -9.02 19.03 -12.16
N THR A 272 -8.64 20.04 -11.38
CA THR A 272 -8.19 21.35 -11.89
C THR A 272 -6.97 21.19 -12.80
N GLY A 273 -5.95 20.46 -12.35
CA GLY A 273 -4.77 20.17 -13.15
C GLY A 273 -5.11 19.39 -14.43
N GLY A 274 -6.05 18.45 -14.36
CA GLY A 274 -6.61 17.76 -15.53
C GLY A 274 -7.23 18.70 -16.56
N VAL A 275 -8.12 19.61 -16.12
CA VAL A 275 -8.73 20.63 -16.99
C VAL A 275 -7.65 21.47 -17.68
N LEU A 276 -6.67 21.97 -16.90
CA LEU A 276 -5.61 22.83 -17.42
C LEU A 276 -4.69 22.10 -18.42
N CYS A 277 -4.36 20.83 -18.18
CA CYS A 277 -3.56 20.03 -19.12
C CYS A 277 -4.29 19.79 -20.44
N TRP A 278 -5.59 19.50 -20.41
CA TRP A 278 -6.36 19.28 -21.64
C TRP A 278 -6.64 20.58 -22.40
N TYR A 279 -6.80 21.69 -21.69
CA TYR A 279 -6.76 23.03 -22.28
C TYR A 279 -5.44 23.25 -23.05
N LEU A 280 -4.30 23.01 -22.39
CA LEU A 280 -2.99 23.14 -23.02
C LEU A 280 -2.85 22.20 -24.21
N ALA A 281 -3.26 20.93 -24.11
CA ALA A 281 -3.10 19.95 -25.18
C ALA A 281 -3.80 20.37 -26.48
N PHE A 282 -4.92 21.09 -26.37
CA PHE A 282 -5.69 21.58 -27.49
C PHE A 282 -5.12 22.89 -28.05
N GLU A 283 -4.89 23.90 -27.20
CA GLU A 283 -4.40 25.24 -27.57
C GLU A 283 -2.88 25.34 -27.76
N TRP A 284 -2.15 24.22 -27.62
CA TRP A 284 -0.70 24.28 -27.65
C TRP A 284 -0.17 24.78 -29.00
N ARG A 285 0.32 26.01 -28.98
CA ARG A 285 1.16 26.58 -30.03
C ARG A 285 2.60 26.19 -29.70
N THR A 286 3.23 25.45 -30.60
CA THR A 286 4.62 24.98 -30.44
C THR A 286 5.52 26.15 -30.10
N VAL A 287 6.16 26.12 -28.92
CA VAL A 287 7.17 27.10 -28.56
C VAL A 287 8.33 26.93 -29.54
N ARG A 288 8.59 27.97 -30.35
CA ARG A 288 9.66 27.97 -31.36
C ARG A 288 11.00 27.94 -30.62
N GLY A 289 11.73 26.83 -30.76
CA GLY A 289 13.08 26.64 -30.24
C GLY A 289 14.11 26.39 -31.35
N LEU A 290 15.37 26.16 -30.94
CA LEU A 290 16.61 25.94 -31.74
C LEU A 290 16.51 25.09 -33.03
N TYR A 291 15.44 24.32 -33.23
CA TYR A 291 15.22 23.48 -34.40
C TYR A 291 14.55 24.19 -35.59
N THR A 292 14.17 25.47 -35.45
CA THR A 292 13.45 26.21 -36.52
C THR A 292 14.25 26.41 -37.81
N GLU A 293 15.58 26.32 -37.75
CA GLU A 293 16.45 26.50 -38.93
C GLU A 293 16.76 25.18 -39.67
N SER A 294 16.20 24.04 -39.23
CA SER A 294 16.45 22.78 -39.93
C SER A 294 15.73 22.73 -41.29
N PRO A 295 16.43 22.33 -42.37
CA PRO A 295 15.86 22.31 -43.73
C PRO A 295 14.80 21.22 -43.93
N SER A 296 14.79 20.14 -43.13
CA SER A 296 13.84 19.05 -43.32
C SER A 296 12.48 19.35 -42.66
N ALA A 297 11.40 19.15 -43.40
CA ALA A 297 10.03 19.32 -42.88
C ALA A 297 9.74 18.40 -41.69
N PHE A 298 10.36 17.21 -41.68
CA PHE A 298 10.29 16.25 -40.58
C PHE A 298 10.86 16.83 -39.27
N LEU A 299 12.08 17.38 -39.30
CA LEU A 299 12.71 17.94 -38.10
C LEU A 299 11.98 19.18 -37.57
N ARG A 300 11.25 19.92 -38.42
CA ARG A 300 10.37 21.02 -37.98
C ARG A 300 9.13 20.55 -37.22
N ALA A 301 8.62 19.34 -37.50
CA ALA A 301 7.43 18.80 -36.84
C ALA A 301 7.73 18.10 -35.50
N VAL A 302 8.95 17.55 -35.34
CA VAL A 302 9.37 16.80 -34.13
C VAL A 302 9.14 17.58 -32.82
N PRO A 303 9.50 18.87 -32.69
CA PRO A 303 9.27 19.62 -31.45
C PRO A 303 7.80 19.76 -31.09
N ALA A 304 6.93 19.98 -32.09
CA ALA A 304 5.49 20.13 -31.88
C ALA A 304 4.87 18.83 -31.35
N VAL A 305 5.23 17.70 -31.94
CA VAL A 305 4.75 16.37 -31.52
C VAL A 305 5.30 16.05 -30.14
N ALA A 306 6.60 16.25 -29.90
CA ALA A 306 7.21 15.97 -28.60
C ALA A 306 6.59 16.80 -27.46
N GLN A 307 6.32 18.09 -27.68
CA GLN A 307 5.68 18.95 -26.69
C GLN A 307 4.23 18.51 -26.41
N ARG A 308 3.45 18.14 -27.44
CA ARG A 308 2.09 17.62 -27.24
C ARG A 308 2.08 16.29 -26.50
N VAL A 309 3.01 15.38 -26.83
CA VAL A 309 3.18 14.12 -26.10
C VAL A 309 3.53 14.41 -24.63
N TRP A 310 4.41 15.38 -24.36
CA TRP A 310 4.73 15.79 -22.99
C TRP A 310 3.51 16.27 -22.22
N ILE A 311 2.65 17.10 -22.83
CA ILE A 311 1.41 17.57 -22.17
C ILE A 311 0.45 16.41 -21.89
N ILE A 312 0.28 15.48 -22.83
CA ILE A 312 -0.55 14.28 -22.63
C ILE A 312 0.00 13.42 -21.48
N VAL A 313 1.32 13.28 -21.41
CA VAL A 313 2.01 12.57 -20.33
C VAL A 313 1.74 13.25 -18.99
N VAL A 314 1.84 14.58 -18.90
CA VAL A 314 1.49 15.35 -17.69
C VAL A 314 0.00 15.27 -17.36
N ALA A 315 -0.90 15.20 -18.35
CA ALA A 315 -2.32 14.92 -18.09
C ALA A 315 -2.51 13.54 -17.44
N GLY A 316 -1.78 12.53 -17.93
CA GLY A 316 -1.73 11.20 -17.33
C GLY A 316 -1.24 11.18 -15.88
N MET A 317 -0.35 12.11 -15.50
CA MET A 317 0.09 12.27 -14.11
C MET A 317 -1.07 12.55 -13.17
N PHE A 318 -2.04 13.39 -13.53
CA PHE A 318 -3.17 13.70 -12.66
C PHE A 318 -4.12 12.51 -12.46
N LEU A 319 -4.25 11.62 -13.45
CA LEU A 319 -4.94 10.33 -13.28
C LEU A 319 -4.22 9.45 -12.24
N LEU A 320 -2.89 9.41 -12.30
CA LEU A 320 -2.09 8.65 -11.34
C LEU A 320 -2.12 9.27 -9.94
N LEU A 321 -2.08 10.60 -9.82
CA LEU A 321 -2.22 11.31 -8.54
C LEU A 321 -3.58 11.03 -7.88
N GLU A 322 -4.63 10.89 -8.69
CA GLU A 322 -5.95 10.54 -8.19
C GLU A 322 -6.02 9.07 -7.74
N THR A 323 -5.33 8.18 -8.46
CA THR A 323 -5.14 6.79 -8.03
C THR A 323 -4.39 6.71 -6.69
N ASP A 324 -3.31 7.46 -6.51
CA ASP A 324 -2.56 7.53 -5.26
C ASP A 324 -3.41 8.07 -4.11
N ARG A 325 -4.28 9.06 -4.37
CA ARG A 325 -5.23 9.59 -3.39
C ARG A 325 -6.23 8.53 -2.93
N ILE A 326 -6.82 7.78 -3.86
CA ILE A 326 -7.78 6.71 -3.54
C ILE A 326 -7.12 5.63 -2.69
N LYS A 327 -5.93 5.15 -3.10
CA LYS A 327 -5.17 4.15 -2.34
C LYS A 327 -4.77 4.64 -0.94
N SER A 328 -4.45 5.92 -0.81
CA SER A 328 -4.19 6.55 0.50
C SER A 328 -5.42 6.50 1.38
N LYS A 329 -6.57 6.93 0.87
CA LYS A 329 -7.85 6.91 1.59
C LYS A 329 -8.24 5.48 2.00
N ALA A 330 -8.05 4.50 1.12
CA ALA A 330 -8.28 3.10 1.45
C ALA A 330 -7.39 2.65 2.61
N THR A 331 -6.09 2.97 2.58
CA THR A 331 -5.17 2.67 3.68
C THR A 331 -5.60 3.30 5.01
N GLU A 332 -6.06 4.56 4.98
CA GLU A 332 -6.59 5.27 6.16
C GLU A 332 -7.83 4.58 6.72
N ASN A 333 -8.75 4.14 5.86
CA ASN A 333 -9.96 3.43 6.27
C ASN A 333 -9.65 2.10 6.94
N GLU A 334 -8.72 1.32 6.40
CA GLU A 334 -8.31 0.03 6.97
C GLU A 334 -7.60 0.22 8.32
N ALA A 335 -6.76 1.25 8.45
CA ALA A 335 -6.17 1.62 9.75
C ALA A 335 -7.24 2.08 10.75
N ALA A 336 -8.28 2.80 10.30
CA ALA A 336 -9.39 3.20 11.16
C ALA A 336 -10.23 2.00 11.62
N GLN A 337 -10.37 0.96 10.79
CA GLN A 337 -10.98 -0.31 11.19
C GLN A 337 -10.17 -1.00 12.29
N LEU A 338 -8.84 -1.06 12.16
CA LEU A 338 -7.97 -1.61 13.22
C LEU A 338 -7.98 -0.79 14.51
N ARG A 339 -8.29 0.51 14.47
CA ARG A 339 -8.41 1.34 15.69
C ARG A 339 -9.75 1.18 16.39
N ARG A 340 -10.78 0.66 15.72
CA ARG A 340 -12.14 0.58 16.27
C ARG A 340 -12.21 -0.37 17.46
N GLY A 341 -12.37 0.19 18.66
CA GLY A 341 -12.43 -0.57 19.91
C GLY A 341 -11.06 -0.98 20.48
N TYR A 342 -9.96 -0.70 19.78
CA TYR A 342 -8.62 -0.88 20.32
C TYR A 342 -8.29 0.33 21.21
N THR A 343 -7.99 0.09 22.48
CA THR A 343 -7.74 1.13 23.50
C THR A 343 -6.34 1.74 23.41
N GLY A 344 -5.48 1.18 22.57
CA GLY A 344 -4.06 1.53 22.47
C GLY A 344 -3.15 0.52 23.16
N SER A 345 -3.69 -0.45 23.90
CA SER A 345 -2.91 -1.52 24.52
C SER A 345 -3.57 -2.89 24.40
N ILE A 346 -2.75 -3.93 24.24
CA ILE A 346 -3.19 -5.33 24.26
C ILE A 346 -3.60 -5.81 25.66
N VAL A 347 -3.38 -5.01 26.71
CA VAL A 347 -3.84 -5.32 28.08
C VAL A 347 -5.36 -5.54 28.09
N ASP A 348 -6.10 -4.71 27.36
CA ASP A 348 -7.57 -4.75 27.30
C ASP A 348 -8.12 -5.79 26.31
N ALA A 349 -7.25 -6.54 25.63
CA ALA A 349 -7.67 -7.60 24.72
C ALA A 349 -8.28 -8.77 25.49
N ALA A 350 -9.39 -9.31 24.99
CA ALA A 350 -10.14 -10.39 25.65
C ALA A 350 -9.88 -11.75 25.00
N CYS A 351 -9.99 -12.82 25.80
CA CYS A 351 -10.03 -14.20 25.32
C CYS A 351 -11.33 -14.88 25.76
N SER A 352 -11.82 -15.82 24.95
CA SER A 352 -13.02 -16.59 25.32
C SER A 352 -12.78 -17.59 26.45
N ARG A 353 -11.52 -17.94 26.72
CA ARG A 353 -11.11 -18.87 27.78
C ARG A 353 -10.09 -18.21 28.69
N ALA A 354 -10.39 -18.17 30.00
CA ALA A 354 -9.51 -17.60 31.01
C ALA A 354 -8.14 -18.30 31.09
N GLU A 355 -8.10 -19.62 30.88
CA GLU A 355 -6.86 -20.42 30.86
C GLU A 355 -5.94 -20.00 29.71
N ASP A 356 -6.49 -19.79 28.51
CA ASP A 356 -5.73 -19.32 27.35
C ASP A 356 -5.23 -17.90 27.58
N GLU A 357 -6.09 -17.04 28.14
CA GLU A 357 -5.72 -15.69 28.51
C GLU A 357 -4.54 -15.64 29.46
N GLN A 358 -4.59 -16.42 30.55
CA GLN A 358 -3.50 -16.48 31.51
C GLN A 358 -2.19 -16.91 30.83
N ARG A 359 -2.20 -18.02 30.08
CA ARG A 359 -0.99 -18.55 29.41
C ARG A 359 -0.40 -17.58 28.39
N ILE A 360 -1.26 -16.94 27.59
CA ILE A 360 -0.82 -15.95 26.60
C ILE A 360 -0.19 -14.74 27.30
N ARG A 361 -0.84 -14.21 28.35
CA ARG A 361 -0.30 -13.08 29.11
C ARG A 361 1.02 -13.43 29.80
N GLU A 362 1.13 -14.63 30.36
CA GLU A 362 2.37 -15.13 30.94
C GLU A 362 3.50 -15.21 29.91
N GLU A 363 3.23 -15.68 28.69
CA GLU A 363 4.24 -15.79 27.63
C GLU A 363 4.65 -14.44 27.05
N ILE A 364 3.71 -13.49 26.93
CA ILE A 364 4.01 -12.11 26.54
C ILE A 364 4.85 -11.41 27.63
N GLY A 365 4.53 -11.65 28.90
CA GLY A 365 5.29 -11.15 30.04
C GLY A 365 5.42 -9.62 30.06
N ASP A 366 6.66 -9.15 30.18
CA ASP A 366 7.03 -7.73 30.23
C ASP A 366 7.10 -7.05 28.85
N LYS A 367 6.80 -7.77 27.77
CA LYS A 367 6.93 -7.27 26.38
C LYS A 367 5.67 -6.60 25.84
N ILE A 368 4.65 -6.38 26.67
CA ILE A 368 3.37 -5.76 26.27
C ILE A 368 3.59 -4.46 25.48
N GLN A 369 4.43 -3.56 25.97
CA GLN A 369 4.68 -2.27 25.31
C GLN A 369 5.37 -2.43 23.96
N VAL A 370 6.19 -3.47 23.77
CA VAL A 370 6.85 -3.77 22.50
C VAL A 370 5.83 -4.25 21.46
N VAL A 371 4.82 -5.01 21.89
CA VAL A 371 3.71 -5.46 21.04
C VAL A 371 2.80 -4.29 20.68
N ASP A 372 2.39 -3.49 21.67
CA ASP A 372 1.60 -2.26 21.46
C ASP A 372 2.28 -1.33 20.45
N TYR A 373 3.59 -1.17 20.60
CA TYR A 373 4.40 -0.37 19.69
C TYR A 373 4.43 -0.95 18.26
N ALA A 374 4.56 -2.28 18.10
CA ALA A 374 4.54 -2.92 16.78
C ALA A 374 3.17 -2.80 16.08
N ILE A 375 2.09 -2.86 16.86
CA ILE A 375 0.71 -2.64 16.41
C ILE A 375 0.52 -1.17 16.01
N GLU A 376 1.01 -0.22 16.81
CA GLU A 376 0.92 1.20 16.47
C GLU A 376 1.70 1.52 15.18
N VAL A 377 2.90 0.94 15.01
CA VAL A 377 3.66 1.03 13.76
C VAL A 377 2.83 0.50 12.57
N LEU A 378 2.16 -0.65 12.73
CA LEU A 378 1.29 -1.22 11.71
C LEU A 378 0.16 -0.25 11.32
N MET A 379 -0.58 0.28 12.31
CA MET A 379 -1.72 1.18 12.08
C MET A 379 -1.30 2.54 11.53
N SER A 380 -0.14 3.05 11.92
CA SER A 380 0.37 4.35 11.48
C SER A 380 1.00 4.30 10.10
N ALA A 381 1.86 3.32 9.82
CA ALA A 381 2.50 3.19 8.51
C ALA A 381 1.62 2.50 7.47
N GLY A 382 0.72 1.60 7.87
CA GLY A 382 -0.02 0.70 6.98
C GLY A 382 0.68 -0.63 6.69
N MET A 383 1.81 -0.89 7.36
CA MET A 383 2.56 -2.16 7.46
C MET A 383 3.52 -2.07 8.66
N SER A 384 4.04 -3.19 9.14
CA SER A 384 5.07 -3.23 10.19
C SER A 384 6.22 -4.13 9.75
N THR A 385 7.39 -3.53 9.50
CA THR A 385 8.65 -4.21 9.16
C THR A 385 9.69 -3.92 10.24
N PRO A 386 10.75 -4.75 10.39
CA PRO A 386 11.85 -4.46 11.30
C PRO A 386 12.44 -3.05 11.08
N THR A 387 12.62 -2.66 9.81
CA THR A 387 13.12 -1.32 9.45
C THR A 387 12.18 -0.22 9.92
N LEU A 388 10.87 -0.32 9.66
CA LEU A 388 9.91 0.70 10.10
C LEU A 388 9.84 0.82 11.62
N ARG A 389 9.90 -0.31 12.34
CA ARG A 389 9.92 -0.33 13.80
C ARG A 389 11.19 0.33 14.35
N GLU A 390 12.35 0.08 13.74
CA GLU A 390 13.63 0.76 14.06
C GLU A 390 13.57 2.27 13.79
N ILE A 391 12.95 2.69 12.68
CA ILE A 391 12.87 4.11 12.30
C ILE A 391 11.91 4.87 13.21
N ALA A 392 10.75 4.29 13.50
CA ALA A 392 9.80 4.91 14.41
C ALA A 392 10.35 5.00 15.85
N SER A 393 11.24 4.09 16.27
CA SER A 393 11.77 4.09 17.65
C SER A 393 12.80 5.20 17.84
N LYS A 394 13.36 5.69 16.72
CA LYS A 394 14.18 6.90 16.63
C LYS A 394 13.33 8.19 16.57
N GLY A 395 12.01 8.10 16.74
CA GLY A 395 11.09 9.25 16.81
C GLY A 395 10.67 9.82 15.45
N VAL A 396 10.96 9.13 14.35
CA VAL A 396 10.51 9.53 13.02
C VAL A 396 9.03 9.17 12.86
N SER A 397 8.21 10.13 12.44
CA SER A 397 6.83 9.86 12.05
C SER A 397 6.79 9.02 10.77
N ILE A 398 6.24 7.83 10.89
CA ILE A 398 6.09 6.83 9.83
C ILE A 398 4.69 6.82 9.21
N GLN A 399 3.91 7.89 9.41
CA GLN A 399 2.53 7.95 8.96
C GLN A 399 2.44 7.70 7.44
N GLN A 400 1.68 6.68 7.05
CA GLN A 400 1.47 6.26 5.65
C GLN A 400 2.75 5.86 4.89
N ALA A 401 3.81 5.45 5.59
CA ALA A 401 5.05 4.99 4.96
C ALA A 401 4.85 3.77 4.04
N ALA A 402 3.77 3.00 4.21
CA ALA A 402 3.42 1.86 3.34
C ALA A 402 2.57 2.23 2.12
N THR A 403 2.20 3.50 1.94
CA THR A 403 1.40 3.95 0.81
C THR A 403 2.33 4.47 -0.29
N PRO A 404 2.62 3.66 -1.33
CA PRO A 404 3.51 4.10 -2.40
C PRO A 404 2.88 5.28 -3.14
N ALA A 405 3.73 6.24 -3.51
CA ALA A 405 3.32 7.39 -4.29
C ALA A 405 3.80 7.17 -5.73
N LEU A 406 2.94 6.55 -6.54
CA LEU A 406 3.32 5.96 -7.82
C LEU A 406 3.33 6.97 -8.96
N ALA A 407 2.61 8.09 -8.84
CA ALA A 407 2.36 9.00 -9.95
C ALA A 407 3.63 9.52 -10.62
N LEU A 408 4.54 10.14 -9.84
CA LEU A 408 5.79 10.68 -10.39
C LEU A 408 6.79 9.60 -10.79
N PRO A 409 7.08 8.56 -9.98
CA PRO A 409 7.97 7.48 -10.40
C PRO A 409 7.54 6.82 -11.72
N MET A 410 6.24 6.51 -11.89
CA MET A 410 5.73 5.93 -13.14
C MET A 410 5.91 6.86 -14.33
N LEU A 411 5.68 8.16 -14.15
CA LEU A 411 5.88 9.18 -15.18
C LEU A 411 7.35 9.29 -15.61
N MET A 412 8.24 9.32 -14.61
CA MET A 412 9.68 9.49 -14.80
C MET A 412 10.35 8.28 -15.45
N PHE A 413 9.94 7.08 -15.04
CA PHE A 413 10.54 5.82 -15.46
C PHE A 413 9.90 5.23 -16.72
N GLY A 414 8.64 5.56 -17.02
CA GLY A 414 7.99 5.14 -18.25
C GLY A 414 8.09 6.21 -19.35
N PRO A 415 7.09 7.09 -19.50
CA PRO A 415 7.02 8.00 -20.65
C PRO A 415 8.22 8.94 -20.78
N PHE A 416 8.73 9.53 -19.70
CA PHE A 416 9.86 10.45 -19.80
C PHE A 416 11.19 9.76 -20.13
N LEU A 417 11.39 8.53 -19.67
CA LEU A 417 12.54 7.73 -20.10
C LEU A 417 12.44 7.42 -21.60
N ALA A 418 11.26 7.00 -22.08
CA ALA A 418 11.04 6.73 -23.50
C ALA A 418 11.29 7.97 -24.38
N ILE A 419 10.77 9.14 -23.98
CA ILE A 419 11.02 10.42 -24.69
C ILE A 419 12.52 10.78 -24.66
N THR A 420 13.20 10.57 -23.54
CA THR A 420 14.64 10.85 -23.41
C THR A 420 15.47 9.94 -24.34
N LEU A 421 15.16 8.64 -24.38
CA LEU A 421 15.84 7.69 -25.27
C LEU A 421 15.55 7.97 -26.75
N PHE A 422 14.29 8.29 -27.08
CA PHE A 422 13.93 8.65 -28.45
C PHE A 422 14.66 9.91 -28.92
N THR A 423 14.66 10.96 -28.10
CA THR A 423 15.39 12.20 -28.43
C THR A 423 16.90 11.99 -28.47
N LEU A 424 17.47 11.12 -27.64
CA LEU A 424 18.87 10.73 -27.69
C LEU A 424 19.24 10.07 -29.03
N VAL A 425 18.39 9.16 -29.52
CA VAL A 425 18.58 8.50 -30.82
C VAL A 425 18.47 9.51 -31.97
N LEU A 426 17.46 10.40 -31.95
CA LEU A 426 17.31 11.43 -32.96
C LEU A 426 18.52 12.38 -32.99
N ASP A 427 18.97 12.83 -31.83
CA ASP A 427 20.11 13.75 -31.74
C ASP A 427 21.39 13.06 -32.26
N ALA A 428 21.61 11.79 -31.93
CA ALA A 428 22.76 11.02 -32.41
C ALA A 428 22.77 10.80 -33.92
N ILE A 429 21.60 10.65 -34.56
CA ILE A 429 21.49 10.40 -36.00
C ILE A 429 21.52 11.70 -36.81
N TYR A 430 20.81 12.73 -36.35
CA TYR A 430 20.47 13.88 -37.18
C TYR A 430 21.20 15.17 -36.82
N LEU A 431 21.84 15.27 -35.65
CA LEU A 431 22.52 16.49 -35.21
C LEU A 431 24.04 16.31 -35.16
N ASP A 432 24.72 16.62 -36.26
CA ASP A 432 26.18 16.73 -36.27
C ASP A 432 26.63 18.11 -35.77
N SER A 433 26.36 18.40 -34.50
CA SER A 433 26.75 19.66 -33.87
C SER A 433 27.68 19.42 -32.68
N PHE A 434 28.60 20.36 -32.45
CA PHE A 434 29.47 20.37 -31.27
C PHE A 434 28.70 20.23 -29.94
N TRP A 435 27.47 20.75 -29.89
CA TRP A 435 26.61 20.66 -28.70
C TRP A 435 26.02 19.28 -28.51
N THR A 436 25.69 18.58 -29.59
CA THR A 436 25.22 17.19 -29.54
C THR A 436 26.22 16.32 -28.77
N TRP A 437 27.50 16.45 -29.07
CA TRP A 437 28.57 15.70 -28.41
C TRP A 437 28.71 15.97 -26.91
N ARG A 438 28.34 17.17 -26.45
CA ARG A 438 28.32 17.49 -25.00
C ARG A 438 27.06 16.99 -24.29
N LEU A 439 25.92 16.97 -24.98
CA LEU A 439 24.62 16.63 -24.39
C LEU A 439 24.34 15.12 -24.37
N VAL A 440 24.82 14.38 -25.37
CA VAL A 440 24.64 12.93 -25.48
C VAL A 440 25.15 12.19 -24.23
N PRO A 441 26.34 12.47 -23.67
CA PRO A 441 26.81 11.82 -22.45
C PRO A 441 25.91 12.08 -21.24
N LEU A 442 25.45 13.33 -21.06
CA LEU A 442 24.57 13.69 -19.94
C LEU A 442 23.21 12.98 -20.04
N ARG A 443 22.60 12.96 -21.23
CA ARG A 443 21.33 12.24 -21.45
C ARG A 443 21.47 10.73 -21.32
N THR A 444 22.57 10.17 -21.81
CA THR A 444 22.92 8.75 -21.62
C THR A 444 23.03 8.42 -20.13
N LEU A 445 23.75 9.24 -19.36
CA LEU A 445 23.91 9.08 -17.91
C LEU A 445 22.55 9.09 -17.21
N THR A 446 21.70 10.09 -17.45
CA THR A 446 20.37 10.15 -16.81
C THR A 446 19.48 8.98 -17.19
N SER A 447 19.61 8.46 -18.42
CA SER A 447 18.83 7.30 -18.86
C SER A 447 19.31 6.03 -18.16
N LEU A 448 20.62 5.84 -18.04
CA LEU A 448 21.23 4.73 -17.32
C LEU A 448 20.85 4.76 -15.84
N GLU A 449 20.94 5.91 -15.17
CA GLU A 449 20.52 6.07 -13.77
C GLU A 449 19.05 5.68 -13.55
N ARG A 450 18.14 6.09 -14.45
CA ARG A 450 16.72 5.68 -14.38
C ARG A 450 16.55 4.18 -14.54
N ILE A 451 17.24 3.56 -15.49
CA ILE A 451 17.20 2.09 -15.67
C ILE A 451 17.72 1.38 -14.43
N LEU A 452 18.85 1.82 -13.88
CA LEU A 452 19.42 1.26 -12.65
C LEU A 452 18.48 1.45 -11.45
N MET A 453 17.85 2.62 -11.29
CA MET A 453 16.83 2.84 -10.25
C MET A 453 15.65 1.86 -10.40
N ILE A 454 15.15 1.64 -11.62
CA ILE A 454 14.07 0.66 -11.85
C ILE A 454 14.50 -0.74 -11.40
N LEU A 455 15.73 -1.16 -11.72
CA LEU A 455 16.25 -2.47 -11.34
C LEU A 455 16.41 -2.58 -9.81
N LEU A 456 16.97 -1.56 -9.16
CA LEU A 456 17.12 -1.51 -7.70
C LEU A 456 15.77 -1.58 -7.01
N ILE A 457 14.83 -0.70 -7.37
CA ILE A 457 13.49 -0.67 -6.79
C ILE A 457 12.78 -2.02 -7.02
N ARG A 458 12.96 -2.71 -8.14
CA ARG A 458 12.34 -4.02 -8.34
C ARG A 458 12.87 -5.09 -7.38
N GLN A 459 14.14 -4.99 -6.99
CA GLN A 459 14.80 -5.91 -6.07
C GLN A 459 14.60 -5.53 -4.59
N SER A 460 14.31 -4.27 -4.30
CA SER A 460 14.12 -3.79 -2.93
C SER A 460 12.92 -4.46 -2.22
N PRO A 461 13.03 -4.71 -0.90
CA PRO A 461 11.90 -5.08 -0.04
C PRO A 461 10.74 -4.08 -0.14
N ARG A 462 9.54 -4.51 0.24
CA ARG A 462 8.31 -3.70 0.04
C ARG A 462 8.36 -2.32 0.71
N ASP A 463 8.91 -2.24 1.91
CA ASP A 463 9.05 -0.99 2.66
C ASP A 463 10.09 -0.07 2.05
N GLU A 464 11.24 -0.60 1.64
CA GLU A 464 12.26 0.16 0.90
C GLU A 464 11.71 0.70 -0.42
N ARG A 465 10.93 -0.09 -1.19
CA ARG A 465 10.27 0.40 -2.41
C ARG A 465 9.33 1.58 -2.14
N CYS A 466 8.55 1.51 -1.07
CA CYS A 466 7.64 2.61 -0.71
C CYS A 466 8.43 3.86 -0.35
N PHE A 467 9.53 3.71 0.39
CA PHE A 467 10.46 4.79 0.70
C PHE A 467 11.09 5.38 -0.56
N ASP A 468 11.61 4.55 -1.47
CA ASP A 468 12.23 4.99 -2.72
C ASP A 468 11.27 5.80 -3.60
N TYR A 469 10.00 5.37 -3.70
CA TYR A 469 8.97 6.14 -4.40
C TYR A 469 8.70 7.50 -3.76
N LEU A 470 8.70 7.59 -2.43
CA LEU A 470 8.55 8.87 -1.73
C LEU A 470 9.75 9.78 -1.94
N VAL A 471 10.98 9.25 -1.89
CA VAL A 471 12.22 9.97 -2.22
C VAL A 471 12.13 10.57 -3.61
N ILE A 472 11.81 9.74 -4.62
CA ILE A 472 11.70 10.18 -6.01
C ILE A 472 10.63 11.26 -6.13
N GLN A 473 9.45 11.07 -5.53
CA GLN A 473 8.39 12.07 -5.57
C GLN A 473 8.85 13.41 -4.98
N LYS A 474 9.47 13.42 -3.80
CA LYS A 474 9.88 14.67 -3.13
C LYS A 474 11.00 15.37 -3.89
N CYS A 475 12.01 14.63 -4.34
CA CYS A 475 13.07 15.18 -5.17
C CYS A 475 12.51 15.73 -6.50
N ALA A 476 11.52 15.07 -7.09
CA ALA A 476 10.88 15.52 -8.31
C ALA A 476 10.02 16.77 -8.09
N VAL A 477 9.35 16.89 -6.94
CA VAL A 477 8.65 18.12 -6.53
C VAL A 477 9.63 19.29 -6.42
N VAL A 478 10.78 19.09 -5.75
CA VAL A 478 11.82 20.12 -5.64
C VAL A 478 12.36 20.49 -7.02
N TYR A 479 12.63 19.49 -7.87
CA TYR A 479 13.03 19.70 -9.25
C TYR A 479 12.02 20.56 -10.01
N LEU A 480 10.72 20.24 -9.96
CA LEU A 480 9.67 21.00 -10.64
C LEU A 480 9.53 22.42 -10.08
N ALA A 481 9.62 22.59 -8.75
CA ALA A 481 9.53 23.89 -8.09
C ALA A 481 10.69 24.83 -8.46
N VAL A 482 11.88 24.30 -8.75
CA VAL A 482 13.03 25.08 -9.23
C VAL A 482 12.97 25.27 -10.75
N PHE A 483 12.64 24.21 -11.48
CA PHE A 483 12.68 24.18 -12.94
C PHE A 483 11.61 25.07 -13.57
N THR A 484 10.36 25.00 -13.11
CA THR A 484 9.24 25.72 -13.75
C THR A 484 9.37 27.25 -13.66
N PRO A 485 9.68 27.87 -12.50
CA PRO A 485 9.86 29.31 -12.42
C PRO A 485 11.08 29.80 -13.19
N SER A 486 12.16 29.00 -13.21
CA SER A 486 13.34 29.32 -13.99
C SER A 486 13.00 29.35 -15.48
N MET A 487 12.21 28.37 -15.96
CA MET A 487 11.78 28.28 -17.36
C MET A 487 10.96 29.51 -17.74
N PHE A 488 10.01 29.87 -16.86
CA PHE A 488 9.18 31.06 -16.99
C PHE A 488 10.02 32.34 -17.09
N GLN A 489 10.99 32.51 -16.19
CA GLN A 489 11.85 33.69 -16.18
C GLN A 489 12.70 33.81 -17.46
N CYS A 490 13.23 32.69 -17.96
CA CYS A 490 14.02 32.68 -19.19
C CYS A 490 13.21 33.07 -20.42
N GLU A 491 11.96 32.61 -20.52
CA GLU A 491 11.06 32.98 -21.61
C GLU A 491 10.66 34.46 -21.54
N MET A 492 10.30 34.95 -20.34
CA MET A 492 9.88 36.34 -20.12
C MET A 492 10.99 37.37 -20.40
N VAL A 493 12.25 37.05 -20.15
CA VAL A 493 13.35 37.99 -20.31
C VAL A 493 13.70 38.21 -21.80
N GLY A 494 13.20 37.39 -22.73
CA GLY A 494 13.35 37.57 -24.18
C GLY A 494 14.80 37.61 -24.69
N LYS A 495 15.78 37.44 -23.79
CA LYS A 495 17.22 37.44 -24.01
C LYS A 495 17.79 36.15 -23.45
N LEU A 496 17.41 35.03 -24.05
CA LEU A 496 18.20 33.81 -23.96
C LEU A 496 19.51 34.06 -24.72
N SER A 497 20.47 34.70 -24.05
CA SER A 497 21.84 34.66 -24.53
C SER A 497 22.27 33.20 -24.44
N TYR A 498 22.78 32.65 -25.54
CA TYR A 498 23.32 31.30 -25.71
C TYR A 498 24.09 30.69 -24.52
N GLN A 499 24.75 31.52 -23.68
CA GLN A 499 25.45 31.07 -22.47
C GLN A 499 24.52 30.55 -21.36
N LYS A 500 23.26 31.00 -21.30
CA LYS A 500 22.26 30.53 -20.30
C LYS A 500 21.66 29.17 -20.67
N ASP A 501 21.84 28.70 -21.90
CA ASP A 501 21.35 27.38 -22.34
C ASP A 501 22.06 26.22 -21.63
N SER A 502 23.30 26.43 -21.15
CA SER A 502 24.09 25.38 -20.51
C SER A 502 23.53 24.91 -19.17
N MET A 503 22.85 25.77 -18.39
CA MET A 503 22.32 25.39 -17.08
C MET A 503 21.16 24.39 -17.19
N TRP A 504 20.36 24.48 -18.25
CA TRP A 504 19.20 23.60 -18.47
C TRP A 504 19.56 22.13 -18.60
N PHE A 505 20.77 21.85 -19.09
CA PHE A 505 21.25 20.49 -19.27
C PHE A 505 21.87 19.91 -18.00
N VAL A 506 22.19 20.74 -16.99
CA VAL A 506 22.83 20.30 -15.75
C VAL A 506 21.79 19.99 -14.66
N ILE A 507 20.68 20.73 -14.60
CA ILE A 507 19.66 20.54 -13.55
C ILE A 507 19.08 19.12 -13.56
N PRO A 508 18.64 18.54 -14.71
CA PRO A 508 18.07 17.20 -14.69
C PRO A 508 19.07 16.12 -14.24
N PRO A 509 20.32 16.04 -14.76
CA PRO A 509 21.33 15.12 -14.24
C PRO A 509 21.54 15.24 -12.74
N VAL A 510 21.71 16.45 -12.20
CA VAL A 510 21.87 16.64 -10.76
C VAL A 510 20.67 16.08 -9.99
N ALA A 511 19.45 16.33 -10.45
CA ALA A 511 18.25 15.81 -9.82
C ALA A 511 18.18 14.27 -9.86
N TYR A 512 18.45 13.64 -11.01
CA TYR A 512 18.42 12.19 -11.17
C TYR A 512 19.55 11.49 -10.41
N THR A 513 20.77 12.02 -10.44
CA THR A 513 21.89 11.52 -9.65
C THR A 513 21.58 11.61 -8.15
N THR A 514 20.96 12.71 -7.69
CA THR A 514 20.54 12.85 -6.29
C THR A 514 19.51 11.78 -5.90
N MET A 515 18.48 11.57 -6.74
CA MET A 515 17.50 10.50 -6.51
C MET A 515 18.17 9.12 -6.48
N PHE A 516 19.05 8.84 -7.44
CA PHE A 516 19.77 7.59 -7.54
C PHE A 516 20.64 7.31 -6.31
N ILE A 517 21.33 8.32 -5.77
CA ILE A 517 22.11 8.21 -4.53
C ILE A 517 21.21 7.78 -3.36
N PHE A 518 20.04 8.42 -3.18
CA PHE A 518 19.14 8.05 -2.09
C PHE A 518 18.51 6.66 -2.27
N VAL A 519 18.16 6.28 -3.50
CA VAL A 519 17.68 4.92 -3.80
C VAL A 519 18.78 3.87 -3.53
N LEU A 520 20.05 4.18 -3.84
CA LEU A 520 21.19 3.30 -3.52
C LEU A 520 21.45 3.19 -2.00
N LEU A 521 21.24 4.27 -1.26
CA LEU A 521 21.33 4.25 0.20
C LEU A 521 20.17 3.42 0.78
N GLY A 522 18.98 3.51 0.20
CA GLY A 522 17.78 2.88 0.71
C GLY A 522 17.36 3.46 2.07
N PHE A 523 16.31 2.89 2.65
CA PHE A 523 15.67 3.45 3.84
C PHE A 523 16.61 3.44 5.07
N ARG A 524 17.20 2.27 5.36
CA ARG A 524 18.00 2.08 6.58
C ARG A 524 19.30 2.88 6.56
N ARG A 525 20.03 2.92 5.43
CA ARG A 525 21.30 3.67 5.37
C ARG A 525 21.07 5.17 5.33
N THR A 526 19.99 5.64 4.68
CA THR A 526 19.61 7.07 4.72
C THR A 526 19.35 7.52 6.16
N ALA A 527 18.67 6.72 6.97
CA ALA A 527 18.44 7.03 8.38
C ALA A 527 19.72 7.08 9.23
N ASN A 528 20.73 6.31 8.86
CA ASN A 528 22.00 6.19 9.59
C ASN A 528 23.08 7.18 9.10
N LEU A 529 22.75 8.13 8.22
CA LEU A 529 23.67 9.21 7.87
C LEU A 529 24.05 10.03 9.12
N SER A 530 25.32 10.43 9.20
CA SER A 530 25.92 11.07 10.37
C SER A 530 25.23 12.36 10.83
N CYS A 531 25.46 12.73 12.10
CA CYS A 531 25.05 14.01 12.70
C CYS A 531 23.52 14.23 12.78
N GLY A 532 22.71 13.17 12.81
CA GLY A 532 21.25 13.27 12.89
C GLY A 532 20.56 13.76 11.60
N LEU A 533 21.36 14.12 10.58
CA LEU A 533 20.86 14.55 9.27
C LEU A 533 20.03 13.44 8.60
N GLY A 534 20.43 12.18 8.78
CA GLY A 534 19.72 11.03 8.22
C GLY A 534 18.26 10.94 8.66
N LEU A 535 17.99 11.09 9.96
CA LEU A 535 16.62 11.08 10.49
C LEU A 535 15.80 12.27 10.00
N CYS A 536 16.41 13.45 9.87
CA CYS A 536 15.75 14.63 9.32
C CYS A 536 15.38 14.43 7.85
N LEU A 537 16.27 13.85 7.04
CA LEU A 537 16.01 13.53 5.63
C LEU A 537 14.91 12.49 5.48
N VAL A 538 14.95 11.41 6.26
CA VAL A 538 13.88 10.42 6.28
C VAL A 538 12.55 11.07 6.66
N GLN A 539 12.52 11.90 7.70
CA GLN A 539 11.31 12.61 8.12
C GLN A 539 10.78 13.53 7.01
N LEU A 540 11.66 14.22 6.28
CA LEU A 540 11.31 15.07 5.14
C LEU A 540 10.66 14.24 4.01
N PHE A 541 11.21 13.06 3.72
CA PHE A 541 10.69 12.17 2.69
C PHE A 541 9.34 11.55 3.06
N LEU A 542 9.17 11.14 4.33
CA LEU A 542 7.92 10.55 4.82
C LEU A 542 6.83 11.58 5.10
N ALA A 543 7.19 12.83 5.41
CA ALA A 543 6.22 13.87 5.75
C ALA A 543 5.31 14.19 4.55
N ARG A 544 4.01 14.02 4.74
CA ARG A 544 2.98 14.51 3.81
C ARG A 544 2.47 15.89 4.18
N ASP A 545 2.47 16.25 5.46
CA ASP A 545 1.99 17.54 5.91
C ASP A 545 3.12 18.60 5.84
N PRO A 546 2.96 19.70 5.08
CA PRO A 546 3.93 20.79 5.03
C PRO A 546 4.19 21.43 6.40
N TYR A 547 3.23 21.40 7.34
CA TYR A 547 3.42 21.92 8.70
C TYR A 547 4.40 21.07 9.52
N VAL A 548 4.37 19.75 9.32
CA VAL A 548 5.30 18.82 9.98
C VAL A 548 6.74 19.01 9.46
N GLN A 549 6.90 19.38 8.18
CA GLN A 549 8.22 19.63 7.59
C GLN A 549 8.94 20.82 8.25
N LEU A 550 8.21 21.88 8.58
CA LEU A 550 8.78 23.10 9.20
C LEU A 550 9.16 22.89 10.67
N THR A 551 8.37 22.12 11.41
CA THR A 551 8.60 21.87 12.84
C THR A 551 9.68 20.82 13.09
N ALA A 552 9.82 19.82 12.21
CA ALA A 552 10.85 18.79 12.29
C ALA A 552 12.28 19.36 12.29
N ALA A 553 12.53 20.44 11.54
CA ALA A 553 13.81 21.13 11.53
C ALA A 553 14.17 21.79 12.89
N GLY A 554 13.18 22.12 13.71
CA GLY A 554 13.38 22.80 15.01
C GLY A 554 13.25 21.91 16.25
N HIS A 555 12.52 20.79 16.17
CA HIS A 555 12.18 19.96 17.36
C HIS A 555 12.93 18.63 17.46
N CYS A 556 13.58 18.14 16.39
CA CYS A 556 14.36 16.89 16.46
C CYS A 556 15.56 17.00 17.44
N ILE A 557 15.94 18.21 17.83
CA ILE A 557 17.02 18.48 18.79
C ILE A 557 16.54 18.45 20.27
N ARG A 558 15.23 18.54 20.56
CA ARG A 558 14.74 18.84 21.93
C ARG A 558 13.74 17.84 22.54
N ARG A 559 13.72 16.59 22.09
CA ARG A 559 12.93 15.53 22.75
C ARG A 559 13.83 14.40 23.27
N LYS A 560 14.78 14.73 24.15
CA LYS A 560 15.34 13.76 25.11
C LYS A 560 14.41 13.75 26.33
N ASN A 561 13.70 12.63 26.51
CA ASN A 561 13.18 12.11 27.77
C ASN A 561 12.40 13.06 28.69
N THR A 562 11.15 13.35 28.31
CA THR A 562 10.08 13.58 29.29
C THR A 562 8.93 12.62 28.98
N ALA A 563 9.12 11.36 29.32
CA ALA A 563 8.06 10.39 29.47
C ALA A 563 8.34 9.61 30.76
N ALA A 564 7.72 10.04 31.85
CA ALA A 564 7.30 9.26 33.02
C ALA A 564 6.94 10.20 34.20
N GLU A 565 6.05 11.17 33.99
CA GLU A 565 5.19 11.60 35.09
C GLU A 565 3.80 11.14 34.73
N SER A 566 3.36 10.05 35.36
CA SER A 566 1.96 9.66 35.32
C SER A 566 1.17 10.80 35.97
N PRO A 567 0.00 11.20 35.43
CA PRO A 567 -0.91 12.00 36.21
C PRO A 567 -1.29 11.17 37.43
N LYS A 568 -0.96 11.66 38.64
CA LYS A 568 -1.50 11.12 39.88
C LYS A 568 -3.02 11.20 39.78
N SER A 569 -3.67 10.05 39.68
CA SER A 569 -5.12 9.91 39.84
C SER A 569 -5.46 10.13 41.31
N SER A 570 -5.66 11.39 41.70
CA SER A 570 -6.56 11.72 42.80
C SER A 570 -7.98 11.73 42.23
N ASP A 571 -8.72 10.64 42.42
CA ASP A 571 -9.92 10.69 43.26
C ASP A 571 -10.69 9.37 43.15
N SER A 572 -10.89 8.82 44.35
CA SER A 572 -11.73 7.71 44.69
C SER A 572 -13.20 8.05 44.45
N GLU A 573 -13.90 7.28 43.63
CA GLU A 573 -15.33 7.04 43.83
C GLU A 573 -15.67 5.59 43.50
N SER A 574 -15.86 4.82 44.56
CA SER A 574 -16.34 3.45 44.56
C SER A 574 -17.83 3.42 44.21
N GLY A 575 -18.15 3.07 42.95
CA GLY A 575 -19.51 2.76 42.51
C GLY A 575 -19.69 1.25 42.34
N THR A 576 -20.22 0.59 43.36
CA THR A 576 -20.76 -0.77 43.29
C THR A 576 -21.88 -0.85 42.26
N TRP A 577 -21.75 -1.72 41.25
CA TRP A 577 -22.87 -2.16 40.41
C TRP A 577 -23.11 -3.65 40.60
N SER A 578 -24.27 -3.95 41.18
CA SER A 578 -24.88 -5.26 41.30
C SER A 578 -26.11 -5.34 40.40
N GLY A 579 -26.23 -6.42 39.62
CA GLY A 579 -27.51 -6.99 39.19
C GLY A 579 -28.01 -6.61 37.79
N ALA A 580 -27.95 -7.55 36.84
CA ALA A 580 -29.08 -8.40 36.42
C ALA A 580 -28.59 -9.43 35.39
#